data_AF-A0A9K3NQ95-F1
#
_entry.id   AF-A0A9K3NQ95-F1
#
_cell.length_a   1.000
_cell.length_b   1.000
_cell.length_c   1.000
_cell.angle_alpha   90.00
_cell.angle_beta   90.00
_cell.angle_gamma   90.00
#
_symmetry.space_group_name_H-M   'P 1'
#
loop_
_entity.id
_entity.type
_entity.pdbx_description
1 polymer ?
#
loop_
_entity_poly.entity_id
_entity_poly.type
_entity_poly.pdbx_seq_one_letter_code
_entity_poly.pdbx_strand_id
1 'polypeptide(L)' 'MELMHAMLIVGYDQDPDGTKYWIVKNSWGEGWGEKGYIRMMRGTSIQGVCNMYGHSNFPLKSPETKNVEL' A
#
# COMPACT_ATOMS: atom_id res chain seq x y z
N MET A 1 -15.42 12.78 2.26
CA MET A 1 -13.96 12.66 2.10
C MET A 1 -13.73 12.01 0.75
N GLU A 2 -12.98 12.65 -0.13
CA GLU A 2 -12.82 12.23 -1.53
C GLU A 2 -11.56 11.38 -1.67
N LEU A 3 -11.65 10.26 -2.39
CA LEU A 3 -10.49 9.43 -2.73
C LEU A 3 -9.89 9.95 -4.03
N MET A 4 -8.75 10.61 -3.93
CA MET A 4 -8.12 11.30 -5.07
C MET A 4 -6.89 10.57 -5.61
N HIS A 5 -6.33 9.60 -4.89
CA HIS A 5 -5.09 8.92 -5.28
C HIS A 5 -5.12 7.44 -4.92
N ALA A 6 -4.70 6.60 -5.86
CA ALA A 6 -4.56 5.16 -5.67
C ALA A 6 -3.08 4.80 -5.53
N MET A 7 -2.78 3.94 -4.56
CA MET A 7 -1.43 3.46 -4.28
C MET A 7 -1.46 1.95 -4.05
N LEU A 8 -0.29 1.31 -4.03
CA LEU A 8 -0.17 -0.13 -3.85
C LEU A 8 0.48 -0.47 -2.51
N ILE A 9 -0.27 -1.13 -1.63
CA ILE A 9 0.32 -1.76 -0.44
C ILE A 9 1.11 -2.98 -0.91
N VAL A 10 2.40 -3.02 -0.62
CA VAL A 10 3.31 -4.13 -0.99
C VAL A 10 3.80 -4.94 0.22
N GLY A 11 3.52 -4.47 1.43
CA GLY A 11 3.93 -5.13 2.65
C GLY A 11 3.50 -4.38 3.90
N TYR A 12 3.89 -4.91 5.05
CA TYR A 12 3.69 -4.31 6.36
C TYR A 12 4.87 -4.69 7.25
N ASP A 13 5.15 -3.85 8.24
CA ASP A 13 6.16 -4.14 9.24
C ASP A 13 5.87 -3.36 10.53
N GLN A 14 6.83 -3.35 11.45
CA GLN A 14 6.86 -2.50 12.63
C GLN A 14 8.29 -2.07 12.97
N ASP A 15 8.44 -0.86 13.50
CA ASP A 15 9.72 -0.39 14.06
C ASP A 15 10.00 -1.09 15.41
N PRO A 16 11.26 -1.05 15.91
CA PRO A 16 11.63 -1.67 17.19
C PRO A 16 10.84 -1.14 18.41
N ASP A 17 10.30 0.07 18.33
CA ASP A 17 9.45 0.67 19.35
C ASP A 17 7.99 0.19 19.32
N GLY A 18 7.65 -0.68 18.34
CA GLY A 18 6.32 -1.24 18.15
C GLY A 18 5.43 -0.41 17.22
N THR A 19 5.93 0.67 16.63
CA THR A 19 5.20 1.47 15.63
C THR A 19 4.93 0.64 14.39
N LYS A 20 3.66 0.29 14.15
CA LYS A 20 3.24 -0.53 13.00
C LYS A 20 3.01 0.34 11.77
N TYR A 21 3.42 -0.14 10.60
CA TYR A 21 3.17 0.54 9.33
C TYR A 21 2.87 -0.40 8.16
N TRP A 22 2.23 0.16 7.13
CA TRP A 22 2.13 -0.38 5.78
C TRP A 22 3.29 0.15 4.94
N ILE A 23 3.84 -0.69 4.06
CA ILE A 23 4.80 -0.29 3.03
C ILE A 23 3.99 -0.05 1.75
N VAL A 24 3.96 1.19 1.29
CA VAL A 24 3.11 1.60 0.17
C VAL A 24 3.97 2.14 -0.97
N LYS A 25 3.83 1.55 -2.16
CA LYS A 25 4.46 2.02 -3.39
C LYS A 25 3.64 3.16 -4.00
N ASN A 26 4.31 4.28 -4.28
CA ASN A 26 3.71 5.43 -4.96
C ASN A 26 4.06 5.44 -6.46
N SER A 27 3.43 6.33 -7.22
CA SER A 27 3.59 6.51 -8.66
C SER A 27 4.21 7.87 -9.04
N TRP A 28 4.88 8.55 -8.11
CA TRP A 28 5.51 9.86 -8.32
C TRP A 28 7.02 9.80 -8.58
N GLY A 29 7.53 8.63 -8.97
CA GLY A 29 8.95 8.41 -9.24
C GLY A 29 9.79 8.13 -8.00
N GLU A 30 11.01 7.63 -8.20
CA GLU A 30 11.90 7.18 -7.12
C GLU A 30 12.47 8.34 -6.28
N GLY A 31 12.49 9.56 -6.82
CA GLY A 31 12.95 10.75 -6.09
C GLY A 31 12.00 11.20 -4.97
N TRP A 32 10.81 10.62 -4.87
CA TRP A 32 9.83 10.93 -3.83
C TRP A 32 9.90 9.91 -2.68
N GLY A 33 9.80 10.39 -1.44
CA GLY A 33 9.74 9.53 -0.25
C GLY A 33 10.97 8.62 -0.10
N GLU A 34 10.73 7.37 0.28
CA GLU A 34 11.76 6.36 0.47
C GLU A 34 11.92 5.56 -0.84
N LYS A 35 12.65 6.12 -1.83
CA LYS A 35 12.83 5.51 -3.17
C LYS A 35 11.51 5.22 -3.91
N GLY A 36 10.54 6.13 -3.82
CA GLY A 36 9.20 5.99 -4.40
C GLY A 36 8.17 5.35 -3.46
N TYR A 37 8.54 5.09 -2.19
CA TYR A 37 7.66 4.46 -1.20
C TYR A 37 7.35 5.40 -0.02
N ILE A 38 6.31 5.04 0.73
CA ILE A 38 5.96 5.65 2.01
C ILE A 38 5.58 4.58 3.02
N ARG A 39 5.98 4.79 4.28
CA ARG A 39 5.49 4.04 5.44
C ARG A 39 4.27 4.74 6.00
N MET A 40 3.11 4.08 5.96
CA MET A 40 1.86 4.63 6.50
C MET A 40 1.49 3.94 7.82
N MET A 41 1.26 4.71 8.89
CA MET A 41 0.90 4.13 10.19
C MET A 41 -0.30 3.18 10.08
N ARG A 42 -0.16 2.02 10.71
CA ARG A 42 -1.12 0.92 10.63
C ARG A 42 -1.80 0.71 11.98
N GLY A 43 -3.13 0.57 11.92
CA GLY A 43 -3.96 0.32 13.10
C GLY A 43 -4.32 1.57 13.90
N THR A 44 -4.38 2.74 13.24
CA THR A 44 -4.68 4.03 13.87
C THR A 44 -6.17 4.27 14.09
N SER A 45 -7.02 3.86 13.16
CA SER A 45 -8.49 4.00 13.22
C SER A 45 -9.17 2.99 12.30
N ILE A 46 -10.51 2.94 12.35
CA ILE A 46 -11.31 2.12 11.43
C ILE A 46 -11.24 2.59 9.97
N GLN A 47 -10.89 3.86 9.71
CA GLN A 47 -10.65 4.38 8.35
C GLN A 47 -9.18 4.23 7.91
N GLY A 48 -8.26 4.06 8.86
CA GLY A 48 -6.82 4.15 8.61
C GLY A 48 -6.37 5.58 8.30
N VAL A 49 -5.07 5.75 8.12
CA VAL A 49 -4.49 7.04 7.71
C VAL A 49 -5.00 7.40 6.32
N CYS A 50 -5.45 8.64 6.12
CA CYS A 50 -5.96 9.14 4.83
C CYS A 50 -7.13 8.32 4.25
N ASN A 51 -7.95 7.68 5.08
CA ASN A 51 -9.07 6.83 4.66
C ASN A 51 -8.66 5.66 3.74
N MET A 52 -7.42 5.18 3.86
CA MET A 52 -6.89 4.10 3.02
C MET A 52 -7.62 2.77 3.17
N TYR A 53 -8.40 2.57 4.24
CA TYR A 53 -9.23 1.36 4.42
C TYR A 53 -10.59 1.45 3.73
N GLY A 54 -10.97 2.63 3.23
CA GLY A 54 -12.29 2.84 2.64
C GLY A 54 -12.52 2.04 1.36
N HIS A 55 -11.49 1.90 0.51
CA HIS A 55 -11.59 1.21 -0.77
C HIS A 55 -10.28 0.48 -1.09
N SER A 56 -10.32 -0.85 -1.06
CA SER A 56 -9.19 -1.73 -1.38
C SER A 56 -9.62 -2.79 -2.38
N ASN A 57 -8.80 -3.04 -3.39
CA ASN A 57 -9.05 -4.04 -4.42
C ASN A 57 -7.77 -4.85 -4.69
N PHE A 58 -7.92 -6.11 -5.07
CA PHE A 58 -6.82 -6.98 -5.47
C PHE A 58 -7.28 -7.90 -6.62
N PRO A 59 -6.43 -8.16 -7.61
CA PRO A 59 -6.76 -9.11 -8.66
C PRO A 59 -6.71 -10.54 -8.12
N LEU A 60 -7.62 -11.38 -8.63
CA LEU A 60 -7.52 -12.83 -8.48
C LEU A 60 -6.91 -13.41 -9.74
N LYS A 61 -5.84 -14.21 -9.59
CA LYS A 61 -5.26 -14.93 -10.70
C LYS A 61 -6.08 -16.20 -10.95
N SER A 62 -6.65 -16.33 -12.16
CA SER A 62 -7.35 -17.57 -12.54
C SER A 62 -6.36 -18.74 -12.59
N PRO A 63 -6.74 -19.96 -12.13
CA PRO A 63 -5.91 -21.16 -12.25
C PRO A 63 -5.44 -21.46 -13.67
N GLU A 64 -6.19 -21.03 -14.68
CA GLU A 64 -5.89 -21.27 -16.10
C GLU A 64 -4.93 -20.24 -16.70
N THR A 65 -4.58 -19.19 -15.94
CA THR A 65 -3.69 -18.13 -16.43
C THR A 65 -2.26 -18.64 -16.47
N LYS A 66 -1.76 -18.95 -17.66
CA LYS A 66 -0.34 -19.23 -17.88
C LYS A 66 0.47 -17.99 -17.49
N ASN A 67 1.55 -18.18 -16.72
CA ASN A 67 2.54 -17.14 -16.54
C ASN A 67 3.13 -16.84 -17.91
N VAL A 68 2.91 -15.62 -18.40
CA VAL A 68 3.73 -15.08 -19.48
C VAL A 68 4.92 -14.48 -18.77
N GLU A 69 6.07 -15.15 -18.86
CA GLU A 69 7.33 -14.51 -18.49
C GLU A 69 7.57 -13.37 -19.49
N LEU A 70 7.72 -12.16 -18.96
CA LEU A 70 8.08 -10.96 -19.72
C LEU A 70 9.60 -10.86 -19.84
#